data_AF-A0A7S4Q6N7-F1
#
_entry.id   AF-A0A7S4Q6N7-F1
#
_cell.length_a   1.000
_cell.length_b   1.000
_cell.length_c   1.000
_cell.angle_alpha   90.00
_cell.angle_beta   90.00
_cell.angle_gamma   90.00
#
_symmetry.space_group_name_H-M   'P 1'
#
loop_
_entity.id
_entity.type
_entity.pdbx_description
1 polymer ?
#
loop_
_entity_poly.entity_id
_entity_poly.type
_entity_poly.pdbx_seq_one_letter_code
_entity_poly.pdbx_strand_id
1 'polypeptide(L)'
;MEDLTETAVEELVKHVEEARAGDLSLYGLFGLLEELEPVTGQLERARRRREDGGQLSGPLRAVLDAEAVLGNAPTEMKRTLAEDLDRAVQVEGVTARERQRALAFIEAQLKAAAKDNSEKGAVRRSKLKEKRTQLETCQTIGESKDVLRVEKNLQAQQKEFSGAREAYEMWQAGRVKFSSNTELQATKRRYETLKKQVSTVQAELEAALRRRRPPGTSAPEAGSWAVGGGVAAPKAKAVANGKASAPRSKAKAAPATAQARGHASSDARSDSEEEAGAEGGQHWPSLGGGPKAAPPTPAAKPAAGKEKAKAKAAPPGVPEAELEEDAAWQRRTRAAIDTRELERKREAQRNAKSAAKRRGQELLAELGAELRGEPEPAPAPAPARGGAAGWGGSAAAAPRQGWSAVPAKVRAEQDVSRPLGASHIQPDPYEEEEE
;
A
#
# COMPACT_ATOMS: atom_id res chain seq x y z
N MET A 1 11.32 3.62 0.66
CA MET A 1 11.50 2.40 -0.13
C MET A 1 11.41 1.29 0.88
N GLU A 2 10.36 0.47 0.80
CA GLU A 2 10.29 -0.74 1.64
C GLU A 2 11.46 -1.64 1.24
N ASP A 3 12.18 -2.15 2.24
CA ASP A 3 13.28 -3.06 2.01
C ASP A 3 12.70 -4.37 1.45
N LEU A 4 13.20 -4.82 0.29
CA LEU A 4 12.83 -6.14 -0.22
C LEU A 4 13.26 -7.17 0.83
N THR A 5 12.35 -8.03 1.27
CA THR A 5 12.68 -9.17 2.14
C THR A 5 13.01 -10.39 1.29
N GLU A 6 13.69 -11.39 1.87
CA GLU A 6 13.96 -12.67 1.18
C GLU A 6 12.65 -13.34 0.75
N THR A 7 11.63 -13.32 1.62
CA THR A 7 10.29 -13.85 1.31
C THR A 7 9.62 -13.12 0.14
N ALA A 8 9.83 -11.81 0.00
CA ALA A 8 9.29 -11.04 -1.12
C ALA A 8 9.97 -11.43 -2.44
N VAL A 9 11.26 -11.78 -2.42
CA VAL A 9 11.98 -12.29 -3.59
C VAL A 9 11.40 -13.65 -4.02
N GLU A 10 11.16 -14.56 -3.07
CA GLU A 10 10.56 -15.86 -3.34
C GLU A 10 9.13 -15.75 -3.91
N GLU A 11 8.29 -14.89 -3.32
CA GLU A 11 6.95 -14.60 -3.83
C GLU A 11 7.00 -14.00 -5.25
N LEU A 12 7.96 -13.13 -5.53
CA LEU A 12 8.13 -12.54 -6.85
C LEU A 12 8.56 -13.57 -7.89
N VAL A 13 9.50 -14.46 -7.55
CA VAL A 13 9.89 -15.59 -8.42
C VAL A 13 8.68 -16.44 -8.74
N LYS A 14 7.86 -16.76 -7.74
CA LYS A 14 6.61 -17.50 -7.93
C LYS A 14 5.64 -16.77 -8.87
N HIS A 15 5.43 -15.45 -8.70
CA HIS A 15 4.57 -14.69 -9.61
C HIS A 15 5.10 -14.66 -11.05
N VAL A 16 6.43 -14.63 -11.25
CA VAL A 16 7.04 -14.74 -12.59
C VAL A 16 6.75 -16.11 -13.22
N GLU A 17 6.82 -17.19 -12.43
CA GLU A 17 6.47 -18.52 -12.90
C GLU A 17 4.98 -18.66 -13.23
N GLU A 18 4.10 -18.10 -12.41
CA GLU A 18 2.65 -18.02 -12.69
C GLU A 18 2.36 -17.22 -13.98
N ALA A 19 3.10 -16.13 -14.23
CA ALA A 19 2.99 -15.39 -15.49
C ALA A 19 3.43 -16.25 -16.70
N ARG A 20 4.53 -16.99 -16.56
CA ARG A 20 5.03 -17.89 -17.62
C ARG A 20 4.08 -19.04 -17.91
N ALA A 21 3.36 -19.51 -16.90
CA ALA A 21 2.28 -20.49 -17.06
C ALA A 21 1.03 -19.88 -17.74
N GLY A 22 0.95 -18.55 -17.83
CA GLY A 22 -0.23 -17.85 -18.34
C GLY A 22 -1.41 -17.87 -17.38
N ASP A 23 -1.14 -17.94 -16.07
CA ASP A 23 -2.13 -17.96 -14.99
C ASP A 23 -2.47 -16.57 -14.46
N LEU A 24 -1.71 -15.54 -14.86
CA LEU A 24 -1.97 -14.16 -14.49
C LEU A 24 -2.91 -13.46 -15.48
N SER A 25 -3.79 -12.62 -14.96
CA SER A 25 -4.61 -11.68 -15.73
C SER A 25 -3.77 -10.50 -16.25
N LEU A 26 -4.33 -9.68 -17.13
CA LEU A 26 -3.70 -8.41 -17.53
C LEU A 26 -3.42 -7.54 -16.32
N TYR A 27 -4.36 -7.47 -15.36
CA TYR A 27 -4.16 -6.75 -14.10
C TYR A 27 -2.95 -7.29 -13.32
N GLY A 28 -2.82 -8.63 -13.24
CA GLY A 28 -1.69 -9.28 -12.59
C GLY A 28 -0.36 -9.01 -13.27
N LEU A 29 -0.31 -9.04 -14.61
CA LEU A 29 0.89 -8.72 -15.38
C LEU A 29 1.35 -7.27 -15.19
N PHE A 30 0.42 -6.31 -15.12
CA PHE A 30 0.77 -4.92 -14.78
C PHE A 30 1.36 -4.80 -13.38
N GLY A 31 0.73 -5.43 -12.38
CA GLY A 31 1.25 -5.42 -11.00
C GLY A 31 2.63 -6.05 -10.91
N LEU A 32 2.85 -7.19 -11.56
CA LEU A 32 4.14 -7.87 -11.59
C LEU A 32 5.24 -7.00 -12.23
N LEU A 33 4.92 -6.25 -13.29
CA LEU A 33 5.89 -5.33 -13.90
C LEU A 33 6.28 -4.17 -12.96
N GLU A 34 5.33 -3.66 -12.17
CA GLU A 34 5.59 -2.64 -11.15
C GLU A 34 6.48 -3.21 -10.03
N GLU A 35 6.26 -4.45 -9.62
CA GLU A 35 7.05 -5.17 -8.60
C GLU A 35 8.48 -5.50 -9.08
N LEU A 36 8.66 -5.79 -10.37
CA LEU A 36 9.98 -6.14 -10.95
C LEU A 36 10.92 -4.94 -11.14
N GLU A 37 10.40 -3.72 -11.25
CA GLU A 37 11.20 -2.51 -11.44
C GLU A 37 12.28 -2.31 -10.35
N PRO A 38 11.96 -2.28 -9.04
CA PRO A 38 12.97 -2.14 -8.00
C PRO A 38 13.98 -3.31 -7.98
N VAL A 39 13.54 -4.51 -8.35
CA VAL A 39 14.37 -5.72 -8.33
C VAL A 39 15.48 -5.68 -9.36
N THR A 40 15.24 -5.12 -10.55
CA THR A 40 16.33 -4.92 -11.53
C THR A 40 17.46 -4.07 -10.99
N GLY A 41 17.14 -3.01 -10.24
CA GLY A 41 18.13 -2.15 -9.61
C GLY A 41 18.87 -2.84 -8.46
N GLN A 42 18.20 -3.76 -7.73
CA GLN A 42 18.85 -4.54 -6.69
C GLN A 42 19.74 -5.64 -7.27
N LEU A 43 19.33 -6.30 -8.35
CA LEU A 43 20.12 -7.30 -9.05
C LEU A 43 21.42 -6.70 -9.60
N GLU A 44 21.36 -5.52 -10.22
CA GLU A 44 22.56 -4.80 -10.65
C GLU A 44 23.50 -4.45 -9.48
N ARG A 45 22.96 -4.01 -8.34
CA ARG A 45 23.75 -3.74 -7.14
C ARG A 45 24.38 -5.02 -6.58
N ALA A 46 23.65 -6.12 -6.57
CA ALA A 46 24.15 -7.41 -6.10
C ALA A 46 25.28 -7.93 -7.00
N ARG A 47 25.13 -7.83 -8.33
CA ARG A 47 26.19 -8.15 -9.30
C ARG A 47 27.46 -7.33 -9.07
N ARG A 48 27.34 -6.01 -8.98
CA ARG A 48 28.49 -5.12 -8.73
C ARG A 48 29.21 -5.46 -7.43
N ARG A 49 28.47 -5.66 -6.34
CA ARG A 49 29.07 -6.05 -5.06
C ARG A 49 29.79 -7.40 -5.12
N ARG A 50 29.27 -8.36 -5.88
CA ARG A 50 29.94 -9.66 -6.10
C ARG A 50 31.22 -9.49 -6.93
N GLU A 51 31.20 -8.65 -7.96
CA GLU A 51 32.39 -8.32 -8.78
C GLU A 51 33.48 -7.63 -7.94
N ASP A 52 33.08 -6.75 -7.00
CA ASP A 52 33.97 -6.08 -6.05
C ASP A 52 34.50 -7.03 -4.95
N GLY A 53 34.15 -8.31 -4.97
CA GLY A 53 34.54 -9.30 -3.94
C GLY A 53 33.84 -9.11 -2.59
N GLY A 54 32.79 -8.29 -2.54
CA GLY A 54 32.01 -8.04 -1.32
C GLY A 54 31.11 -9.21 -0.95
N GLN A 55 31.02 -9.48 0.35
CA GLN A 55 30.08 -10.49 0.87
C GLN A 55 28.63 -10.00 0.72
N LEU A 56 27.80 -10.79 0.05
CA LEU A 56 26.37 -10.56 -0.07
C LEU A 56 25.64 -11.28 1.07
N SER A 57 24.73 -10.58 1.73
CA SER A 57 23.85 -11.15 2.75
C SER A 57 22.42 -10.63 2.56
N GLY A 58 21.48 -11.40 3.11
CA GLY A 58 20.07 -11.01 3.13
C GLY A 58 19.45 -10.93 1.73
N PRO A 59 18.59 -9.92 1.48
CA PRO A 59 17.85 -9.78 0.23
C PRO A 59 18.71 -9.70 -1.03
N LEU A 60 19.90 -9.08 -0.97
CA LEU A 60 20.78 -8.97 -2.13
C LEU A 60 21.35 -10.33 -2.57
N ARG A 61 21.57 -11.23 -1.60
CA ARG A 61 21.97 -12.61 -1.90
C ARG A 61 20.80 -13.35 -2.54
N ALA A 62 19.60 -13.28 -1.95
CA ALA A 62 18.41 -13.92 -2.51
C ALA A 62 18.09 -13.47 -3.95
N VAL A 63 18.17 -12.16 -4.23
CA VAL A 63 17.97 -11.61 -5.59
C VAL A 63 19.00 -12.16 -6.57
N LEU A 64 20.26 -12.30 -6.15
CA LEU A 64 21.32 -12.84 -7.00
C LEU A 64 21.17 -14.36 -7.20
N ASP A 65 20.76 -15.10 -6.17
CA ASP A 65 20.48 -16.53 -6.28
C ASP A 65 19.31 -16.80 -7.25
N ALA A 66 18.34 -15.88 -7.31
CA ALA A 66 17.20 -15.90 -8.25
C ALA A 66 17.48 -15.23 -9.61
N GLU A 67 18.74 -14.87 -9.93
CA GLU A 67 19.11 -14.11 -11.12
C GLU A 67 18.64 -14.76 -12.43
N ALA A 68 18.70 -16.09 -12.53
CA ALA A 68 18.30 -16.83 -13.73
C ALA A 68 16.81 -16.61 -14.08
N VAL A 69 15.96 -16.41 -13.06
CA VAL A 69 14.53 -16.14 -13.25
C VAL A 69 14.30 -14.64 -13.42
N LEU A 70 14.84 -13.82 -12.52
CA LEU A 70 14.52 -12.40 -12.43
C LEU A 70 15.22 -11.53 -13.47
N GLY A 71 16.38 -11.94 -13.98
CA GLY A 71 17.20 -11.13 -14.89
C GLY A 71 16.50 -10.80 -16.22
N ASN A 72 15.73 -11.74 -16.76
CA ASN A 72 14.99 -11.56 -18.02
C ASN A 72 13.49 -11.30 -17.80
N ALA A 73 12.98 -11.50 -16.58
CA ALA A 73 11.56 -11.38 -16.26
C ALA A 73 10.93 -10.06 -16.74
N PRO A 74 11.52 -8.85 -16.54
CA PRO A 74 10.88 -7.61 -16.99
C PRO A 74 10.65 -7.54 -18.50
N THR A 75 11.58 -8.11 -19.30
CA THR A 75 11.47 -8.13 -20.75
C THR A 75 10.46 -9.17 -21.22
N GLU A 76 10.50 -10.37 -20.62
CA GLU A 76 9.53 -11.44 -20.87
C GLU A 76 8.10 -10.99 -20.51
N MET A 77 7.92 -10.35 -19.35
CA MET A 77 6.62 -9.86 -18.89
C MET A 77 6.08 -8.74 -19.77
N LYS A 78 6.92 -7.81 -20.26
CA LYS A 78 6.50 -6.79 -21.23
C LYS A 78 6.04 -7.39 -22.55
N ARG A 79 6.71 -8.46 -23.00
CA ARG A 79 6.32 -9.18 -24.21
C ARG A 79 5.00 -9.91 -24.02
N THR A 80 4.88 -10.68 -22.94
CA THR A 80 3.65 -11.41 -22.58
C THR A 80 2.47 -10.44 -22.45
N LEU A 81 2.65 -9.33 -21.75
CA LEU A 81 1.65 -8.28 -21.63
C LEU A 81 1.25 -7.70 -22.99
N ALA A 82 2.18 -7.46 -23.91
CA ALA A 82 1.85 -6.93 -25.23
C ALA A 82 1.02 -7.92 -26.06
N GLU A 83 1.35 -9.22 -25.98
CA GLU A 83 0.64 -10.30 -26.66
C GLU A 83 -0.77 -10.49 -26.07
N ASP A 84 -0.89 -10.52 -24.74
CA ASP A 84 -2.17 -10.66 -24.05
C ASP A 84 -3.07 -9.44 -24.21
N LEU A 85 -2.50 -8.23 -24.26
CA LEU A 85 -3.26 -7.01 -24.51
C LEU A 85 -3.86 -7.02 -25.92
N ASP A 86 -3.10 -7.47 -26.92
CA ASP A 86 -3.59 -7.59 -28.30
C ASP A 86 -4.71 -8.64 -28.38
N ARG A 87 -4.56 -9.79 -27.68
CA ARG A 87 -5.61 -10.81 -27.59
C ARG A 87 -6.86 -10.28 -26.89
N ALA A 88 -6.71 -9.57 -25.78
CA ALA A 88 -7.84 -9.05 -25.01
C ALA A 88 -8.61 -7.98 -25.79
N VAL A 89 -7.91 -7.12 -26.51
CA VAL A 89 -8.55 -6.11 -27.39
C VAL A 89 -9.34 -6.75 -28.52
N GLN A 90 -8.84 -7.85 -29.11
CA GLN A 90 -9.44 -8.48 -30.28
C GLN A 90 -10.53 -9.51 -29.96
N VAL A 91 -10.40 -10.26 -28.87
CA VAL A 91 -11.20 -11.47 -28.62
C VAL A 91 -11.93 -11.44 -27.28
N GLU A 92 -11.23 -11.17 -26.19
CA GLU A 92 -11.75 -11.44 -24.83
C GLU A 92 -12.48 -10.25 -24.21
N GLY A 93 -12.19 -9.03 -24.67
CA GLY A 93 -12.56 -7.78 -24.03
C GLY A 93 -11.65 -7.44 -22.84
N VAL A 94 -11.75 -6.21 -22.32
CA VAL A 94 -10.90 -5.71 -21.24
C VAL A 94 -11.76 -5.18 -20.10
N THR A 95 -11.42 -5.43 -18.83
CA THR A 95 -12.17 -4.82 -17.72
C THR A 95 -11.92 -3.33 -17.61
N ALA A 96 -12.79 -2.61 -16.88
CA ALA A 96 -12.59 -1.18 -16.67
C ALA A 96 -11.23 -0.86 -16.00
N ARG A 97 -10.80 -1.70 -15.04
CA ARG A 97 -9.52 -1.55 -14.32
C ARG A 97 -8.33 -1.86 -15.21
N GLU A 98 -8.40 -2.96 -15.96
CA GLU A 98 -7.35 -3.34 -16.90
C GLU A 98 -7.19 -2.28 -17.99
N ARG A 99 -8.29 -1.76 -18.53
CA ARG A 99 -8.26 -0.68 -19.53
C ARG A 99 -7.57 0.56 -18.98
N GLN A 100 -7.90 0.98 -17.76
CA GLN A 100 -7.27 2.14 -17.14
C GLN A 100 -5.76 1.96 -16.98
N ARG A 101 -5.30 0.80 -16.48
CA ARG A 101 -3.87 0.49 -16.35
C ARG A 101 -3.19 0.40 -17.72
N ALA A 102 -3.82 -0.23 -18.70
CA ALA A 102 -3.30 -0.35 -20.05
C ALA A 102 -3.13 1.03 -20.73
N LEU A 103 -4.11 1.93 -20.59
CA LEU A 103 -4.00 3.29 -21.11
C LEU A 103 -2.84 4.05 -20.45
N ALA A 104 -2.72 3.99 -19.12
CA ALA A 104 -1.61 4.62 -18.40
C ALA A 104 -0.24 4.06 -18.85
N PHE A 105 -0.15 2.75 -19.07
CA PHE A 105 1.06 2.10 -19.57
C PHE A 105 1.42 2.56 -20.99
N ILE A 106 0.46 2.60 -21.90
CA ILE A 106 0.68 3.08 -23.28
C ILE A 106 1.07 4.57 -23.28
N GLU A 107 0.47 5.38 -22.42
CA GLU A 107 0.84 6.79 -22.25
C GLU A 107 2.28 6.96 -21.72
N ALA A 108 2.69 6.15 -20.75
CA ALA A 108 4.07 6.12 -20.28
C ALA A 108 5.04 5.72 -21.40
N GLN A 109 4.70 4.72 -22.23
CA GLN A 109 5.49 4.34 -23.40
C GLN A 109 5.56 5.44 -24.46
N LEU A 110 4.45 6.13 -24.73
CA LEU A 110 4.42 7.27 -25.66
C LEU A 110 5.32 8.41 -25.16
N LYS A 111 5.28 8.70 -23.85
CA LYS A 111 6.14 9.70 -23.23
C LYS A 111 7.63 9.31 -23.30
N ALA A 112 7.95 8.03 -23.12
CA ALA A 112 9.32 7.54 -23.29
C ALA A 112 9.78 7.62 -24.75
N ALA A 113 8.92 7.21 -25.70
CA ALA A 113 9.20 7.23 -27.13
C ALA A 113 9.20 8.65 -27.74
N ALA A 114 8.65 9.65 -27.05
CA ALA A 114 8.73 11.06 -27.47
C ALA A 114 10.16 11.61 -27.43
N LYS A 115 11.07 10.98 -26.67
CA LYS A 115 12.48 11.36 -26.63
C LYS A 115 13.28 10.87 -27.85
N ASP A 116 12.74 9.91 -28.60
CA ASP A 116 13.41 9.29 -29.75
C ASP A 116 12.92 9.93 -31.06
N ASN A 117 13.67 10.89 -31.60
CA ASN A 117 13.31 11.59 -32.85
C ASN A 117 13.63 10.79 -34.13
N SER A 118 14.07 9.53 -34.02
CA SER A 118 14.35 8.70 -35.20
C SER A 118 13.09 8.28 -35.95
N GLU A 119 13.25 7.84 -37.20
CA GLU A 119 12.17 7.24 -37.99
C GLU A 119 11.57 6.00 -37.31
N LYS A 120 12.42 5.16 -36.71
CA LYS A 120 12.00 4.01 -35.90
C LYS A 120 11.15 4.46 -34.70
N GLY A 121 11.55 5.54 -34.04
CA GLY A 121 10.78 6.19 -32.98
C GLY A 121 9.41 6.70 -33.46
N ALA A 122 9.34 7.29 -34.65
CA ALA A 122 8.08 7.75 -35.25
C ALA A 122 7.12 6.58 -35.54
N VAL A 123 7.60 5.50 -36.14
CA VAL A 123 6.82 4.28 -36.38
C VAL A 123 6.32 3.69 -35.05
N ARG A 124 7.18 3.62 -34.03
CA ARG A 124 6.78 3.13 -32.70
C ARG A 124 5.69 3.99 -32.08
N ARG A 125 5.81 5.33 -32.11
CA ARG A 125 4.77 6.24 -31.61
C ARG A 125 3.46 6.09 -32.36
N SER A 126 3.49 5.88 -33.67
CA SER A 126 2.29 5.63 -34.48
C SER A 126 1.56 4.37 -34.00
N LYS A 127 2.28 3.25 -33.85
CA LYS A 127 1.72 1.99 -33.35
C LYS A 127 1.15 2.12 -31.94
N LEU A 128 1.84 2.83 -31.04
CA LEU A 128 1.35 3.06 -29.67
C LEU A 128 0.08 3.93 -29.64
N LYS A 129 -0.02 4.96 -30.50
CA LYS A 129 -1.23 5.77 -30.64
C LYS A 129 -2.41 4.94 -31.15
N GLU A 130 -2.17 4.07 -32.13
CA GLU A 130 -3.18 3.15 -32.65
C GLU A 130 -3.68 2.20 -31.55
N LYS A 131 -2.76 1.55 -30.81
CA LYS A 131 -3.12 0.70 -29.66
C LYS A 131 -3.92 1.46 -28.59
N ARG A 132 -3.57 2.73 -28.32
CA ARG A 132 -4.34 3.59 -27.41
C ARG A 132 -5.79 3.76 -27.87
N THR A 133 -6.00 4.08 -29.15
CA THR A 133 -7.35 4.22 -29.73
C THR A 133 -8.12 2.89 -29.72
N GLN A 134 -7.44 1.78 -29.99
CA GLN A 134 -8.05 0.44 -29.89
C GLN A 134 -8.51 0.15 -28.45
N LEU A 135 -7.71 0.49 -27.43
CA LEU A 135 -8.12 0.33 -26.03
C LEU A 135 -9.26 1.26 -25.60
N GLU A 136 -9.29 2.50 -26.12
CA GLU A 136 -10.38 3.44 -25.87
C GLU A 136 -11.72 2.96 -26.46
N THR A 137 -11.67 2.29 -27.61
CA THR A 137 -12.85 1.78 -28.33
C THR A 137 -13.19 0.33 -28.01
N CYS A 138 -12.29 -0.41 -27.35
CA CYS A 138 -12.48 -1.81 -26.99
C CYS A 138 -13.69 -1.99 -26.06
N GLN A 139 -14.42 -3.09 -26.28
CA GLN A 139 -15.54 -3.48 -25.44
C GLN A 139 -15.09 -3.71 -24.00
N THR A 140 -15.76 -3.03 -23.07
CA THR A 140 -15.51 -3.22 -21.64
C THR A 140 -16.35 -4.37 -21.12
N ILE A 141 -15.70 -5.36 -20.51
CA ILE A 141 -16.37 -6.49 -19.88
C ILE A 141 -16.51 -6.26 -18.37
N GLY A 142 -17.54 -6.87 -17.77
CA GLY A 142 -17.72 -6.87 -16.33
C GLY A 142 -16.58 -7.60 -15.60
N GLU A 143 -16.38 -7.24 -14.34
CA GLU A 143 -15.48 -7.96 -13.43
C GLU A 143 -16.02 -9.38 -13.12
N SER A 144 -15.13 -10.27 -12.67
CA SER A 144 -15.52 -11.64 -12.32
C SER A 144 -16.43 -11.67 -11.08
N LYS A 145 -17.29 -12.70 -10.97
CA LYS A 145 -18.19 -12.87 -9.80
C LYS A 145 -17.41 -12.97 -8.49
N ASP A 146 -16.25 -13.59 -8.52
CA ASP A 146 -15.38 -13.72 -7.35
C ASP A 146 -14.83 -12.36 -6.92
N VAL A 147 -14.34 -11.53 -7.84
CA VAL A 147 -13.90 -10.16 -7.56
C VAL A 147 -15.04 -9.34 -6.95
N LEU A 148 -16.23 -9.36 -7.57
CA LEU A 148 -17.39 -8.63 -7.04
C LEU A 148 -17.79 -9.08 -5.64
N ARG A 149 -17.70 -10.39 -5.34
CA ARG A 149 -17.97 -10.94 -4.00
C ARG A 149 -16.96 -10.43 -2.99
N VAL A 150 -15.66 -10.47 -3.31
CA VAL A 150 -14.59 -10.03 -2.41
C VAL A 150 -14.66 -8.53 -2.18
N GLU A 151 -14.97 -7.73 -3.20
CA GLU A 151 -15.19 -6.28 -3.07
C GLU A 151 -16.33 -5.93 -2.12
N LYS A 152 -17.46 -6.64 -2.25
CA LYS A 152 -18.59 -6.46 -1.34
C LYS A 152 -18.19 -6.79 0.10
N ASN A 153 -17.39 -7.85 0.29
CA ASN A 153 -16.85 -8.20 1.61
C ASN A 153 -15.94 -7.09 2.13
N LEU A 154 -15.03 -6.57 1.29
CA LEU A 154 -14.12 -5.49 1.66
C LEU A 154 -14.89 -4.24 2.11
N GLN A 155 -15.92 -3.84 1.37
CA GLN A 155 -16.77 -2.69 1.72
C GLN A 155 -17.49 -2.89 3.06
N ALA A 156 -17.98 -4.10 3.34
CA ALA A 156 -18.59 -4.43 4.63
C ALA A 156 -17.57 -4.31 5.77
N GLN A 157 -16.38 -4.91 5.62
CA GLN A 157 -15.30 -4.85 6.62
C GLN A 157 -14.79 -3.42 6.83
N GLN A 158 -14.66 -2.62 5.77
CA GLN A 158 -14.26 -1.21 5.87
C GLN A 158 -15.28 -0.37 6.65
N LYS A 159 -16.58 -0.60 6.43
CA LYS A 159 -17.64 0.08 7.18
C LYS A 159 -17.63 -0.28 8.67
N GLU A 160 -17.39 -1.54 9.00
CA GLU A 160 -17.25 -1.96 10.39
C GLU A 160 -15.97 -1.39 11.03
N PHE A 161 -14.87 -1.40 10.27
CA PHE A 161 -13.60 -0.84 10.71
C PHE A 161 -13.69 0.66 10.96
N SER A 162 -14.37 1.44 10.10
CA SER A 162 -14.52 2.88 10.31
C SER A 162 -15.24 3.21 11.61
N GLY A 163 -16.29 2.45 11.98
CA GLY A 163 -16.98 2.64 13.25
C GLY A 163 -16.11 2.30 14.47
N ALA A 164 -15.34 1.21 14.40
CA ALA A 164 -14.40 0.84 15.47
C ALA A 164 -13.23 1.83 15.59
N ARG A 165 -12.72 2.32 14.45
CA ARG A 165 -11.66 3.32 14.36
C ARG A 165 -12.09 4.64 14.97
N GLU A 166 -13.28 5.14 14.63
CA GLU A 166 -13.80 6.40 15.17
C GLU A 166 -13.96 6.33 16.70
N ALA A 167 -14.53 5.25 17.22
CA ALA A 167 -14.66 5.04 18.67
C ALA A 167 -13.29 4.99 19.38
N TYR A 168 -12.30 4.33 18.76
CA TYR A 168 -10.94 4.26 19.29
C TYR A 168 -10.22 5.61 19.25
N GLU A 169 -10.35 6.37 18.15
CA GLU A 169 -9.75 7.70 17.98
C GLU A 169 -10.39 8.73 18.94
N MET A 170 -11.71 8.72 19.12
CA MET A 170 -12.38 9.59 20.10
C MET A 170 -11.91 9.31 21.54
N TRP A 171 -11.65 8.05 21.87
CA TRP A 171 -11.06 7.69 23.15
C TRP A 171 -9.61 8.15 23.28
N GLN A 172 -8.77 7.92 22.27
CA GLN A 172 -7.37 8.40 22.29
C GLN A 172 -7.29 9.92 22.42
N ALA A 173 -8.22 10.65 21.80
CA ALA A 173 -8.33 12.10 21.92
C ALA A 173 -8.91 12.58 23.27
N GLY A 174 -9.29 11.67 24.17
CA GLY A 174 -9.92 11.99 25.45
C GLY A 174 -11.33 12.57 25.35
N ARG A 175 -11.94 12.54 24.15
CA ARG A 175 -13.29 13.05 23.88
C ARG A 175 -14.38 12.14 24.44
N VAL A 176 -14.10 10.84 24.53
CA VAL A 176 -14.99 9.83 25.11
C VAL A 176 -14.22 9.07 26.17
N LYS A 177 -14.88 8.84 27.32
CA LYS A 177 -14.38 7.97 28.38
C LYS A 177 -15.18 6.68 28.35
N PHE A 178 -14.50 5.53 28.31
CA PHE A 178 -15.15 4.24 28.51
C PHE A 178 -15.55 4.09 29.98
N SER A 179 -16.69 3.43 30.22
CA SER A 179 -17.19 3.24 31.59
C SER A 179 -16.37 2.22 32.36
N SER A 180 -15.70 1.31 31.64
CA SER A 180 -14.83 0.29 32.21
C SER A 180 -13.57 0.05 31.36
N ASN A 181 -12.49 -0.41 32.00
CA ASN A 181 -11.29 -0.86 31.28
C ASN A 181 -11.59 -2.05 30.35
N THR A 182 -12.57 -2.88 30.69
CA THR A 182 -13.01 -4.00 29.84
C THR A 182 -13.55 -3.51 28.49
N GLU A 183 -14.36 -2.45 28.48
CA GLU A 183 -14.88 -1.83 27.24
C GLU A 183 -13.76 -1.25 26.37
N LEU A 184 -12.77 -0.61 27.01
CA LEU A 184 -11.60 -0.10 26.30
C LEU A 184 -10.81 -1.24 25.63
N GLN A 185 -10.49 -2.29 26.39
CA GLN A 185 -9.75 -3.44 25.85
C GLN A 185 -10.55 -4.15 24.75
N ALA A 186 -11.87 -4.26 24.89
CA ALA A 186 -12.74 -4.82 23.85
C ALA A 186 -12.70 -3.97 22.58
N THR A 187 -12.78 -2.64 22.70
CA THR A 187 -12.73 -1.72 21.55
C THR A 187 -11.37 -1.77 20.85
N LYS A 188 -10.27 -1.76 21.62
CA LYS A 188 -8.91 -1.90 21.07
C LYS A 188 -8.71 -3.22 20.34
N ARG A 189 -9.14 -4.34 20.94
CA ARG A 189 -9.09 -5.66 20.28
C ARG A 189 -9.92 -5.70 19.02
N ARG A 190 -11.12 -5.11 19.03
CA ARG A 190 -11.99 -5.02 17.85
C ARG A 190 -11.33 -4.19 16.73
N TYR A 191 -10.73 -3.05 17.05
CA TYR A 191 -9.98 -2.23 16.10
C TYR A 191 -8.84 -3.01 15.45
N GLU A 192 -7.97 -3.64 16.25
CA GLU A 192 -6.84 -4.42 15.72
C GLU A 192 -7.30 -5.64 14.89
N THR A 193 -8.39 -6.29 15.30
CA THR A 193 -8.96 -7.43 14.56
C THR A 193 -9.52 -6.99 13.21
N LEU A 194 -10.34 -5.94 13.18
CA LEU A 194 -10.91 -5.40 11.95
C LEU A 194 -9.83 -4.83 11.02
N LYS A 195 -8.78 -4.21 11.58
CA LYS A 195 -7.62 -3.75 10.80
C LYS A 195 -6.95 -4.91 10.05
N LYS A 196 -6.70 -6.02 10.74
CA LYS A 196 -6.14 -7.24 10.14
C LYS A 196 -7.08 -7.85 9.11
N GLN A 197 -8.39 -7.89 9.40
CA GLN A 197 -9.39 -8.42 8.46
C GLN A 197 -9.48 -7.58 7.19
N VAL A 198 -9.51 -6.25 7.29
CA VAL A 198 -9.48 -5.36 6.12
C VAL A 198 -8.22 -5.61 5.29
N SER A 199 -7.06 -5.70 5.92
CA SER A 199 -5.80 -6.02 5.21
C SER A 199 -5.82 -7.40 4.54
N THR A 200 -6.41 -8.41 5.20
CA THR A 200 -6.54 -9.76 4.64
C THR A 200 -7.47 -9.77 3.43
N VAL A 201 -8.65 -9.13 3.53
CA VAL A 201 -9.63 -9.07 2.43
C VAL A 201 -9.11 -8.21 1.27
N GLN A 202 -8.27 -7.19 1.54
CA GLN A 202 -7.54 -6.47 0.50
C GLN A 202 -6.58 -7.38 -0.25
N ALA A 203 -5.77 -8.18 0.46
CA ALA A 203 -4.88 -9.15 -0.17
C ALA A 203 -5.66 -10.22 -0.98
N GLU A 204 -6.82 -10.67 -0.49
CA GLU A 204 -7.72 -11.56 -1.24
C GLU A 204 -8.26 -10.91 -2.51
N LEU A 205 -8.62 -9.62 -2.46
CA LEU A 205 -9.09 -8.88 -3.62
C LEU A 205 -7.99 -8.76 -4.67
N GLU A 206 -6.78 -8.40 -4.25
CA GLU A 206 -5.61 -8.33 -5.13
C GLU A 206 -5.31 -9.69 -5.76
N ALA A 207 -5.29 -10.77 -4.97
CA ALA A 207 -5.10 -12.12 -5.48
C ALA A 207 -6.20 -12.53 -6.47
N ALA A 208 -7.47 -12.18 -6.21
CA ALA A 208 -8.58 -12.46 -7.12
C ALA A 208 -8.48 -11.67 -8.43
N LEU A 209 -7.98 -10.43 -8.38
CA LEU A 209 -7.72 -9.62 -9.58
C LEU A 209 -6.53 -10.12 -10.38
N ARG A 210 -5.48 -10.65 -9.71
CA ARG A 210 -4.29 -11.22 -10.37
C ARG A 210 -4.57 -12.50 -11.14
N ARG A 211 -5.51 -13.32 -10.69
CA ARG A 211 -5.82 -14.60 -11.34
C ARG A 211 -6.45 -14.41 -12.72
N ARG A 212 -5.97 -15.18 -13.69
CA ARG A 212 -6.54 -15.19 -15.04
C ARG A 212 -7.99 -15.63 -15.01
N ARG A 213 -8.80 -14.99 -15.85
CA ARG A 213 -10.20 -15.33 -16.02
C ARG A 213 -10.33 -16.65 -16.76
N PRO A 214 -11.21 -17.58 -16.34
CA PRO A 214 -11.47 -18.78 -17.10
C PRO A 214 -12.03 -18.41 -18.50
N PRO A 215 -11.58 -19.08 -19.57
CA PRO A 215 -12.15 -18.88 -20.89
C PRO A 215 -13.65 -19.24 -20.88
N GLY A 216 -14.49 -18.40 -21.49
CA GLY A 216 -15.94 -18.62 -21.56
C GLY A 216 -16.75 -18.08 -20.38
N THR A 217 -16.11 -17.53 -19.34
CA THR A 217 -16.80 -16.73 -18.30
C THR A 217 -16.98 -15.28 -18.76
N SER A 218 -17.63 -15.07 -19.91
CA SER A 218 -18.24 -13.78 -20.20
C SER A 218 -19.39 -13.60 -19.21
N ALA A 219 -19.31 -12.56 -18.37
CA ALA A 219 -20.36 -12.22 -17.43
C ALA A 219 -21.73 -12.19 -18.14
N PRO A 220 -22.83 -12.58 -17.48
CA PRO A 220 -24.16 -12.43 -18.06
C PRO A 220 -24.33 -10.97 -18.47
N GLU A 221 -24.79 -10.74 -19.71
CA GLU A 221 -25.10 -9.41 -20.22
C GLU A 221 -25.77 -8.57 -19.14
N ALA A 222 -25.14 -7.44 -18.81
CA ALA A 222 -25.69 -6.45 -17.88
C ALA A 222 -26.87 -5.67 -18.52
N GLY A 223 -27.75 -6.37 -19.24
CA GLY A 223 -28.88 -5.83 -20.01
C GLY A 223 -30.23 -6.53 -19.81
N SER A 224 -30.31 -7.69 -19.15
CA SER A 224 -31.60 -8.41 -18.99
C SER A 224 -32.29 -8.19 -17.63
N TRP A 225 -32.18 -6.98 -17.07
CA TRP A 225 -33.09 -6.50 -16.01
C TRP A 225 -34.05 -5.43 -16.54
N ALA A 226 -34.29 -5.41 -17.85
CA ALA A 226 -35.40 -4.69 -18.45
C ALA A 226 -36.72 -5.43 -18.14
N VAL A 227 -37.46 -4.82 -17.22
CA VAL A 227 -38.91 -4.87 -17.03
C VAL A 227 -39.65 -5.34 -18.29
N GLY A 228 -40.14 -6.59 -18.27
CA GLY A 228 -41.07 -7.15 -19.25
C GLY A 228 -42.04 -8.06 -18.52
N GLY A 229 -43.25 -7.54 -18.29
CA GLY A 229 -44.27 -8.17 -17.46
C GLY A 229 -44.85 -9.47 -18.03
N GLY A 230 -45.32 -10.28 -17.09
CA GLY A 230 -46.48 -11.16 -17.27
C GLY A 230 -46.23 -12.53 -17.89
N VAL A 231 -46.04 -13.56 -17.06
CA VAL A 231 -46.78 -14.82 -17.18
C VAL A 231 -47.06 -15.40 -15.79
N ALA A 232 -48.36 -15.38 -15.46
CA ALA A 232 -49.14 -16.26 -14.59
C ALA A 232 -48.47 -17.06 -13.46
N ALA A 233 -48.90 -16.75 -12.24
CA ALA A 233 -48.91 -17.66 -11.10
C ALA A 233 -49.84 -18.87 -11.35
N PRO A 234 -49.43 -20.11 -11.01
CA PRO A 234 -50.38 -21.17 -10.77
C PRO A 234 -50.90 -21.06 -9.32
N LYS A 235 -52.18 -20.68 -9.21
CA LYS A 235 -52.99 -20.90 -8.01
C LYS A 235 -52.97 -22.39 -7.66
N ALA A 236 -52.42 -22.75 -6.50
CA ALA A 236 -52.74 -24.00 -5.84
C ALA A 236 -53.44 -23.71 -4.52
N LYS A 237 -54.60 -24.35 -4.37
CA LYS A 237 -55.64 -24.16 -3.36
C LYS A 237 -55.12 -24.42 -1.93
N ALA A 238 -55.59 -23.57 -1.02
CA ALA A 238 -55.66 -23.87 0.40
C ALA A 238 -56.53 -25.10 0.67
N VAL A 239 -56.04 -26.00 1.52
CA VAL A 239 -56.87 -26.88 2.36
C VAL A 239 -56.33 -26.77 3.78
N ALA A 240 -57.27 -26.50 4.69
CA ALA A 240 -57.07 -26.18 6.08
C ALA A 240 -56.88 -27.41 6.99
N ASN A 241 -56.47 -27.12 8.22
CA ASN A 241 -56.62 -27.87 9.47
C ASN A 241 -55.73 -29.10 9.72
N GLY A 242 -54.88 -28.97 10.74
CA GLY A 242 -54.19 -30.09 11.38
C GLY A 242 -53.46 -29.64 12.64
N LYS A 243 -54.11 -29.83 13.78
CA LYS A 243 -53.72 -29.43 15.14
C LYS A 243 -52.76 -30.46 15.75
N ALA A 244 -51.82 -29.97 16.57
CA ALA A 244 -51.12 -30.66 17.66
C ALA A 244 -50.05 -31.73 17.35
N SER A 245 -48.85 -31.51 17.89
CA SER A 245 -48.22 -32.32 18.96
C SER A 245 -46.72 -32.48 18.79
N ALA A 246 -45.99 -32.07 19.83
CA ALA A 246 -44.61 -32.48 20.08
C ALA A 246 -44.51 -34.01 20.24
N PRO A 247 -43.29 -34.57 20.16
CA PRO A 247 -42.77 -35.10 21.42
C PRO A 247 -41.29 -34.81 21.66
N ARG A 248 -41.01 -34.57 22.95
CA ARG A 248 -39.73 -34.80 23.60
C ARG A 248 -39.32 -36.27 23.44
N SER A 249 -38.05 -36.53 23.18
CA SER A 249 -37.40 -37.76 23.65
C SER A 249 -35.96 -37.47 24.11
N LYS A 250 -35.75 -37.68 25.41
CA LYS A 250 -34.47 -37.84 26.11
C LYS A 250 -33.89 -39.23 25.80
N ALA A 251 -32.59 -39.30 25.54
CA ALA A 251 -31.64 -40.38 25.90
C ALA A 251 -30.25 -39.85 25.50
N LYS A 252 -29.20 -39.67 26.30
CA LYS A 252 -28.62 -40.32 27.49
C LYS A 252 -28.12 -41.75 27.27
N ALA A 253 -26.92 -41.88 26.71
CA ALA A 253 -25.85 -42.79 27.16
C ALA A 253 -24.52 -42.45 26.44
N ALA A 254 -23.44 -42.37 27.22
CA ALA A 254 -22.05 -42.17 26.81
C ALA A 254 -21.30 -43.53 26.76
N PRO A 255 -19.96 -43.60 26.89
CA PRO A 255 -18.92 -43.32 25.90
C PRO A 255 -18.11 -44.60 25.56
N ALA A 256 -17.40 -44.63 24.43
CA ALA A 256 -16.41 -45.67 24.15
C ALA A 256 -15.03 -45.06 23.92
N THR A 257 -14.15 -45.38 24.86
CA THR A 257 -12.71 -45.17 24.95
C THR A 257 -11.99 -46.04 23.91
N ALA A 258 -11.07 -45.46 23.14
CA ALA A 258 -9.96 -46.21 22.54
C ALA A 258 -8.76 -45.27 22.32
N GLN A 259 -7.87 -45.26 23.30
CA GLN A 259 -6.47 -44.89 23.14
C GLN A 259 -5.77 -45.98 22.30
N ALA A 260 -4.92 -45.56 21.37
CA ALA A 260 -3.75 -46.35 21.00
C ALA A 260 -2.57 -45.39 20.79
N ARG A 261 -1.63 -45.48 21.73
CA ARG A 261 -0.29 -44.89 21.72
C ARG A 261 0.67 -45.81 20.94
N GLY A 262 1.70 -45.20 20.38
CA GLY A 262 3.00 -45.82 20.03
C GLY A 262 3.79 -44.81 19.19
N HIS A 263 4.70 -44.00 19.76
CA HIS A 263 6.12 -44.31 20.05
C HIS A 263 6.87 -44.82 18.82
N ALA A 264 8.08 -44.40 18.45
CA ALA A 264 9.05 -43.41 18.90
C ALA A 264 10.26 -43.49 17.92
N SER A 265 11.27 -42.63 18.14
CA SER A 265 12.69 -42.82 17.76
C SER A 265 13.07 -42.37 16.33
N SER A 266 14.18 -41.67 16.07
CA SER A 266 15.29 -41.16 16.90
C SER A 266 16.23 -40.31 16.03
N ASP A 267 16.91 -39.37 16.69
CA ASP A 267 18.31 -38.97 16.55
C ASP A 267 18.99 -38.92 15.17
N ALA A 268 19.52 -37.74 14.85
CA ALA A 268 20.94 -37.60 14.51
C ALA A 268 21.47 -36.24 14.97
N ARG A 269 22.42 -36.31 15.91
CA ARG A 269 23.31 -35.25 16.40
C ARG A 269 24.52 -35.11 15.44
N SER A 270 25.03 -33.89 15.31
CA SER A 270 26.44 -33.50 15.13
C SER A 270 26.46 -31.98 15.35
N ASP A 271 26.77 -31.42 16.52
CA ASP A 271 28.02 -31.45 17.30
C ASP A 271 29.22 -30.84 16.55
N SER A 272 29.47 -29.57 16.91
CA SER A 272 30.73 -28.87 17.17
C SER A 272 31.92 -29.03 16.24
N GLU A 273 32.39 -27.90 15.72
CA GLU A 273 33.81 -27.56 15.85
C GLU A 273 34.01 -26.04 15.97
N GLU A 274 34.57 -25.71 17.12
CA GLU A 274 35.13 -24.46 17.58
C GLU A 274 36.56 -24.39 17.04
N GLU A 275 36.94 -23.34 16.31
CA GLU A 275 38.34 -22.95 16.25
C GLU A 275 38.51 -21.45 16.44
N ALA A 276 39.31 -21.15 17.45
CA ALA A 276 39.73 -19.84 17.87
C ALA A 276 40.91 -19.34 17.02
N GLY A 277 41.01 -18.02 16.92
CA GLY A 277 42.31 -17.35 16.83
C GLY A 277 42.64 -16.76 15.47
N ALA A 278 42.63 -15.43 15.39
CA ALA A 278 43.86 -14.66 15.23
C ALA A 278 43.53 -13.17 15.21
N GLU A 279 44.03 -12.49 16.23
CA GLU A 279 44.32 -11.06 16.22
C GLU A 279 45.17 -10.68 15.00
N GLY A 280 44.98 -9.47 14.47
CA GLY A 280 46.02 -8.85 13.66
C GLY A 280 45.55 -7.77 12.71
N GLY A 281 45.93 -6.53 13.00
CA GLY A 281 46.36 -5.62 11.93
C GLY A 281 45.45 -4.43 11.65
N GLN A 282 45.60 -3.40 12.47
CA GLN A 282 45.45 -2.02 12.03
C GLN A 282 46.31 -1.78 10.78
N HIS A 283 45.71 -1.28 9.70
CA HIS A 283 46.43 -0.61 8.62
C HIS A 283 45.45 0.22 7.79
N TRP A 284 45.57 1.55 7.92
CA TRP A 284 45.09 2.52 6.95
C TRP A 284 46.06 2.57 5.76
N PRO A 285 45.55 2.79 4.54
CA PRO A 285 46.12 3.88 3.77
C PRO A 285 45.06 4.73 3.05
N SER A 286 45.08 6.02 3.39
CA SER A 286 45.42 7.13 2.50
C SER A 286 45.04 7.08 1.00
N LEU A 287 44.23 8.08 0.63
CA LEU A 287 44.35 9.00 -0.52
C LEU A 287 44.61 8.46 -1.94
N GLY A 288 43.60 8.68 -2.81
CA GLY A 288 43.74 8.96 -4.24
C GLY A 288 42.34 9.26 -4.80
N GLY A 289 41.98 10.46 -5.27
CA GLY A 289 42.76 11.41 -6.06
C GLY A 289 42.58 11.11 -7.55
N GLY A 290 41.43 11.45 -8.13
CA GLY A 290 41.15 11.23 -9.56
C GLY A 290 40.02 12.14 -10.09
N PRO A 291 40.08 12.57 -11.36
CA PRO A 291 39.84 13.96 -11.74
C PRO A 291 38.38 14.35 -12.06
N LYS A 292 38.16 15.65 -11.85
CA LYS A 292 36.95 16.45 -12.10
C LYS A 292 36.68 16.54 -13.61
N ALA A 293 35.71 15.79 -14.12
CA ALA A 293 35.24 15.93 -15.50
C ALA A 293 34.37 17.19 -15.64
N ALA A 294 34.71 18.03 -16.63
CA ALA A 294 34.01 19.26 -16.97
C ALA A 294 32.61 18.98 -17.57
N PRO A 295 31.61 19.86 -17.35
CA PRO A 295 30.30 19.71 -17.98
C PRO A 295 30.35 20.13 -19.46
N PRO A 296 29.69 19.40 -20.38
CA PRO A 296 29.59 19.80 -21.77
C PRO A 296 28.64 20.98 -21.97
N THR A 297 29.04 21.88 -22.86
CA THR A 297 28.35 23.07 -23.35
C THR A 297 27.05 22.69 -24.09
N PRO A 298 25.92 23.39 -23.89
CA PRO A 298 24.68 23.09 -24.61
C PRO A 298 24.72 23.61 -26.06
N ALA A 299 24.55 22.68 -27.01
CA ALA A 299 24.41 22.96 -28.43
C ALA A 299 23.02 23.53 -28.79
N ALA A 300 23.02 24.23 -29.93
CA ALA A 300 22.01 25.17 -30.41
C ALA A 300 20.59 24.61 -30.67
N LYS A 301 19.61 25.51 -30.51
CA LYS A 301 18.21 25.36 -30.96
C LYS A 301 18.13 25.08 -32.47
N PRO A 302 17.41 24.04 -32.92
CA PRO A 302 16.95 23.98 -34.31
C PRO A 302 15.69 24.81 -34.52
N ALA A 303 15.63 25.45 -35.68
CA ALA A 303 14.59 26.34 -36.15
C ALA A 303 13.23 25.63 -36.34
N ALA A 304 12.16 26.37 -36.05
CA ALA A 304 10.78 25.93 -36.22
C ALA A 304 10.42 25.74 -37.70
N GLY A 305 10.19 24.48 -38.10
CA GLY A 305 9.57 24.14 -39.38
C GLY A 305 8.07 24.43 -39.35
N LYS A 306 7.59 25.26 -40.28
CA LYS A 306 6.17 25.49 -40.55
C LYS A 306 5.60 24.28 -41.28
N GLU A 307 4.92 23.37 -40.57
CA GLU A 307 4.06 22.36 -41.21
C GLU A 307 2.70 22.99 -41.58
N LYS A 308 2.36 22.91 -42.87
CA LYS A 308 1.06 23.30 -43.40
C LYS A 308 0.00 22.29 -42.94
N ALA A 309 -0.92 22.73 -42.08
CA ALA A 309 -2.09 21.96 -41.70
C ALA A 309 -2.98 21.70 -42.91
N LYS A 310 -3.27 20.41 -43.16
CA LYS A 310 -4.20 19.93 -44.18
C LYS A 310 -5.63 20.08 -43.63
N ALA A 311 -6.39 21.04 -44.15
CA ALA A 311 -7.76 21.31 -43.74
C ALA A 311 -8.66 20.09 -44.01
N LYS A 312 -9.22 19.53 -42.94
CA LYS A 312 -10.26 18.49 -43.00
C LYS A 312 -11.58 19.22 -43.25
N ALA A 313 -12.20 18.97 -44.39
CA ALA A 313 -13.45 19.59 -44.80
C ALA A 313 -14.53 19.41 -43.71
N ALA A 314 -15.14 20.52 -43.32
CA ALA A 314 -16.23 20.57 -42.34
C ALA A 314 -17.49 19.90 -42.91
N PRO A 315 -18.30 19.22 -42.07
CA PRO A 315 -19.59 18.68 -42.49
C PRO A 315 -20.52 19.84 -42.92
N PRO A 316 -21.21 19.73 -44.06
CA PRO A 316 -22.15 20.76 -44.51
C PRO A 316 -23.37 20.77 -43.59
N GLY A 317 -23.65 21.90 -42.93
CA GLY A 317 -24.93 22.14 -42.25
C GLY A 317 -24.90 22.74 -40.84
N VAL A 318 -23.73 22.96 -40.23
CA VAL A 318 -23.65 23.66 -38.93
C VAL A 318 -23.36 25.15 -39.19
N PRO A 319 -24.16 26.09 -38.65
CA PRO A 319 -23.88 27.51 -38.80
C PRO A 319 -22.51 27.84 -38.18
N GLU A 320 -21.68 28.56 -38.93
CA GLU A 320 -20.27 28.86 -38.60
C GLU A 320 -20.11 29.50 -37.20
N ALA A 321 -21.14 30.24 -36.75
CA ALA A 321 -21.20 30.85 -35.43
C ALA A 321 -21.21 29.84 -34.26
N GLU A 322 -21.88 28.70 -34.39
CA GLU A 322 -21.94 27.68 -33.32
C GLU A 322 -20.60 26.93 -33.19
N LEU A 323 -19.90 26.73 -34.31
CA LEU A 323 -18.56 26.12 -34.31
C LEU A 323 -17.51 27.04 -33.67
N GLU A 324 -17.62 28.35 -33.87
CA GLU A 324 -16.75 29.32 -33.19
C GLU A 324 -17.02 29.39 -31.68
N GLU A 325 -18.28 29.33 -31.26
CA GLU A 325 -18.65 29.36 -29.84
C GLU A 325 -18.16 28.11 -29.08
N ASP A 326 -18.35 26.91 -29.67
CA ASP A 326 -17.82 25.66 -29.11
C ASP A 326 -16.29 25.65 -29.04
N ALA A 327 -15.61 26.15 -30.09
CA ALA A 327 -14.16 26.27 -30.10
C ALA A 327 -13.65 27.29 -29.07
N ALA A 328 -14.42 28.36 -28.80
CA ALA A 328 -14.11 29.33 -27.76
C ALA A 328 -14.33 28.74 -26.35
N TRP A 329 -15.40 27.97 -26.15
CA TRP A 329 -15.69 27.28 -24.90
C TRP A 329 -14.63 26.22 -24.57
N GLN A 330 -14.22 25.42 -25.55
CA GLN A 330 -13.12 24.45 -25.39
C GLN A 330 -11.78 25.11 -25.06
N ARG A 331 -11.50 26.30 -25.63
CA ARG A 331 -10.30 27.07 -25.29
C ARG A 331 -10.35 27.62 -23.86
N ARG A 332 -11.50 28.15 -23.42
CA ARG A 332 -11.69 28.64 -22.05
C ARG A 332 -11.60 27.53 -21.00
N THR A 333 -12.18 26.36 -21.26
CA THR A 333 -12.13 25.22 -20.34
C THR A 333 -10.72 24.65 -20.21
N ARG A 334 -9.97 24.51 -21.31
CA ARG A 334 -8.56 24.10 -21.26
C ARG A 334 -7.71 25.11 -20.48
N ALA A 335 -7.86 26.40 -20.75
CA ALA A 335 -7.16 27.45 -20.00
C ALA A 335 -7.49 27.42 -18.50
N ALA A 336 -8.75 27.15 -18.12
CA ALA A 336 -9.16 27.05 -16.72
C ALA A 336 -8.65 25.77 -16.02
N ILE A 337 -8.44 24.69 -16.76
CA ILE A 337 -7.82 23.47 -16.24
C ILE A 337 -6.32 23.70 -15.99
N ASP A 338 -5.64 24.35 -16.93
CA ASP A 338 -4.21 24.64 -16.83
C ASP A 338 -3.89 25.57 -15.65
N THR A 339 -4.73 26.58 -15.38
CA THR A 339 -4.55 27.48 -14.22
C THR A 339 -4.71 26.75 -12.89
N ARG A 340 -5.75 25.91 -12.74
CA ARG A 340 -5.96 25.10 -11.53
C ARG A 340 -4.84 24.10 -11.29
N GLU A 341 -4.31 23.49 -12.35
CA GLU A 341 -3.17 22.58 -12.22
C GLU A 341 -1.90 23.33 -11.77
N LEU A 342 -1.69 24.53 -12.28
CA LEU A 342 -0.57 25.38 -11.89
C LEU A 342 -0.67 25.86 -10.43
N GLU A 343 -1.87 26.19 -9.97
CA GLU A 343 -2.15 26.50 -8.55
C GLU A 343 -1.87 25.31 -7.63
N ARG A 344 -2.35 24.10 -7.98
CA ARG A 344 -2.05 22.88 -7.22
C ARG A 344 -0.55 22.61 -7.13
N LYS A 345 0.21 22.84 -8.21
CA LYS A 345 1.68 22.70 -8.21
C LYS A 345 2.34 23.71 -7.28
N ARG A 346 1.89 24.97 -7.29
CA ARG A 346 2.40 26.02 -6.38
C ARG A 346 2.09 25.71 -4.92
N GLU A 347 0.90 25.21 -4.62
CA GLU A 347 0.50 24.81 -3.27
C GLU A 347 1.32 23.61 -2.78
N ALA A 348 1.49 22.58 -3.61
CA ALA A 348 2.35 21.44 -3.29
C ALA A 348 3.80 21.88 -3.02
N GLN A 349 4.32 22.85 -3.78
CA GLN A 349 5.66 23.40 -3.57
C GLN A 349 5.76 24.18 -2.25
N ARG A 350 4.73 24.96 -1.87
CA ARG A 350 4.67 25.65 -0.57
C ARG A 350 4.62 24.65 0.59
N ASN A 351 3.83 23.59 0.46
CA ASN A 351 3.73 22.53 1.47
C ASN A 351 5.04 21.73 1.61
N ALA A 352 5.72 21.45 0.50
CA ALA A 352 7.04 20.82 0.55
C ALA A 352 8.09 21.70 1.24
N LYS A 353 8.09 23.01 0.95
CA LYS A 353 8.99 23.97 1.62
C LYS A 353 8.70 24.09 3.11
N SER A 354 7.43 24.13 3.52
CA SER A 354 7.07 24.22 4.95
C SER A 354 7.42 22.93 5.70
N ALA A 355 7.22 21.76 5.09
CA ALA A 355 7.63 20.48 5.65
C ALA A 355 9.16 20.38 5.83
N ALA A 356 9.93 20.81 4.82
CA ALA A 356 11.39 20.86 4.90
C ALA A 356 11.87 21.80 6.01
N LYS A 357 11.23 22.97 6.17
CA LYS A 357 11.55 23.92 7.25
C LYS A 357 11.27 23.33 8.63
N ARG A 358 10.13 22.63 8.82
CA ARG A 358 9.81 21.95 10.08
C ARG A 358 10.84 20.88 10.43
N ARG A 359 11.19 20.02 9.47
CA ARG A 359 12.21 18.99 9.67
C ARG A 359 13.59 19.58 9.98
N GLY A 360 13.94 20.69 9.35
CA GLY A 360 15.18 21.42 9.68
C GLY A 360 15.17 21.97 11.11
N GLN A 361 14.04 22.47 11.59
CA GLN A 361 13.89 22.93 12.98
C GLN A 361 13.94 21.77 13.99
N GLU A 362 13.34 20.62 13.67
CA GLU A 362 13.41 19.40 14.48
C GLU A 362 14.87 18.92 14.61
N LEU A 363 15.61 18.84 13.51
CA LEU A 363 17.04 18.45 13.54
C LEU A 363 17.91 19.44 14.34
N LEU A 364 17.64 20.74 14.24
CA LEU A 364 18.33 21.75 15.06
C LEU A 364 17.99 21.61 16.54
N ALA A 365 16.75 21.23 16.87
CA ALA A 365 16.34 20.97 18.25
C ALA A 365 17.02 19.70 18.80
N GLU A 366 17.10 18.62 18.01
CA GLU A 366 17.80 17.38 18.35
C GLU A 366 19.29 17.64 18.61
N LEU A 367 19.99 18.31 17.69
CA LEU A 367 21.39 18.70 17.86
C LEU A 367 21.61 19.62 19.07
N GLY A 368 20.66 20.53 19.32
CA GLY A 368 20.69 21.42 20.48
C GLY A 368 20.43 20.72 21.82
N ALA A 369 19.74 19.57 21.82
CA ALA A 369 19.58 18.72 23.00
C ALA A 369 20.86 17.91 23.27
N GLU A 370 21.45 17.35 22.21
CA GLU A 370 22.70 16.58 22.28
C GLU A 370 23.87 17.44 22.80
N LEU A 371 24.02 18.68 22.32
CA LEU A 371 25.07 19.61 22.77
C LEU A 371 24.88 20.09 24.21
N ARG A 372 23.65 20.11 24.74
CA ARG A 372 23.38 20.50 26.12
C ARG A 372 23.66 19.39 27.13
N GLY A 373 23.95 18.17 26.67
CA GLY A 373 24.20 17.04 27.54
C GLY A 373 23.03 16.75 28.48
N GLU A 374 21.80 17.06 28.06
CA GLU A 374 20.62 16.67 28.85
C GLU A 374 20.61 15.15 28.94
N PRO A 375 20.64 14.59 30.17
CA PRO A 375 20.62 13.15 30.35
C PRO A 375 19.33 12.61 29.74
N GLU A 376 19.48 11.64 28.84
CA GLU A 376 18.37 10.91 28.22
C GLU A 376 17.37 10.54 29.33
N PRO A 377 16.08 10.91 29.21
CA PRO A 377 15.11 10.66 30.26
C PRO A 377 15.06 9.17 30.52
N ALA A 378 15.47 8.79 31.74
CA ALA A 378 15.61 7.39 32.13
C ALA A 378 14.34 6.62 31.72
N PRO A 379 14.50 5.42 31.11
CA PRO A 379 13.37 4.67 30.61
C PRO A 379 12.37 4.49 31.75
N ALA A 380 11.13 4.92 31.50
CA ALA A 380 10.06 4.84 32.48
C ALA A 380 10.03 3.42 33.08
N PRO A 381 10.02 3.27 34.41
CA PRO A 381 10.15 1.98 35.05
C PRO A 381 9.09 1.03 34.49
N ALA A 382 9.54 -0.10 33.97
CA ALA A 382 8.68 -1.12 33.39
C ALA A 382 7.58 -1.47 34.43
N PRO A 383 6.30 -1.50 34.03
CA PRO A 383 5.24 -1.85 34.95
C PRO A 383 5.52 -3.24 35.52
N ALA A 384 5.67 -3.30 36.84
CA ALA A 384 5.96 -4.52 37.57
C ALA A 384 5.00 -5.63 37.12
N ARG A 385 5.56 -6.71 36.57
CA ARG A 385 4.84 -7.96 36.31
C ARG A 385 4.31 -8.49 37.64
N GLY A 386 3.09 -8.13 37.99
CA GLY A 386 2.33 -8.75 39.08
C GLY A 386 2.11 -10.22 38.75
N GLY A 387 2.90 -11.09 39.37
CA GLY A 387 2.70 -12.53 39.36
C GLY A 387 1.34 -12.87 39.96
N ALA A 388 0.50 -13.53 39.17
CA ALA A 388 -0.76 -14.09 39.63
C ALA A 388 -0.49 -15.21 40.64
N ALA A 389 -0.89 -14.97 41.88
CA ALA A 389 -0.87 -15.92 42.96
C ALA A 389 -1.86 -17.07 42.69
N GLY A 390 -1.35 -18.30 42.75
CA GLY A 390 -2.14 -19.50 42.89
C GLY A 390 -2.82 -19.53 44.27
N TRP A 391 -4.11 -19.80 44.25
CA TRP A 391 -4.91 -20.11 45.44
C TRP A 391 -4.61 -21.55 45.88
N GLY A 392 -4.14 -21.71 47.11
CA GLY A 392 -4.02 -23.00 47.79
C GLY A 392 -3.79 -22.76 49.27
N GLY A 393 -4.84 -22.93 50.07
CA GLY A 393 -4.84 -22.56 51.49
C GLY A 393 -4.10 -23.52 52.41
N SER A 394 -3.71 -23.01 53.57
CA SER A 394 -3.80 -23.73 54.84
C SER A 394 -3.67 -22.77 56.01
N ALA A 395 -4.44 -23.08 57.04
CA ALA A 395 -4.65 -22.33 58.26
C ALA A 395 -3.50 -22.52 59.27
N ALA A 396 -3.18 -21.45 60.01
CA ALA A 396 -2.70 -21.42 61.39
C ALA A 396 -2.52 -19.94 61.78
N ALA A 397 -3.40 -19.35 62.59
CA ALA A 397 -3.24 -19.20 64.04
C ALA A 397 -2.04 -18.30 64.45
N ALA A 398 -2.37 -17.01 64.73
CA ALA A 398 -1.89 -16.02 65.73
C ALA A 398 -0.56 -16.24 66.53
N PRO A 399 0.12 -15.20 67.12
CA PRO A 399 -0.48 -13.98 67.67
C PRO A 399 0.33 -12.65 67.58
N ARG A 400 -0.35 -11.61 68.08
CA ARG A 400 0.04 -10.21 68.33
C ARG A 400 1.38 -9.99 69.04
N GLN A 401 2.05 -8.90 68.66
CA GLN A 401 2.77 -7.90 69.48
C GLN A 401 3.02 -6.71 68.50
N GLY A 402 2.51 -5.49 68.67
CA GLY A 402 2.67 -4.60 69.81
C GLY A 402 4.01 -3.87 69.65
N TRP A 403 4.00 -2.56 69.34
CA TRP A 403 5.00 -1.48 69.55
C TRP A 403 4.58 -0.31 68.64
N SER A 404 3.88 0.70 69.16
CA SER A 404 4.36 1.89 69.87
C SER A 404 4.46 3.11 68.94
N ALA A 405 3.67 4.14 69.28
CA ALA A 405 3.71 5.49 68.75
C ALA A 405 5.13 6.11 68.88
N VAL A 406 5.52 7.09 68.07
CA VAL A 406 5.37 8.55 68.31
C VAL A 406 6.04 9.30 67.11
N PRO A 407 5.68 10.58 66.83
CA PRO A 407 5.81 11.23 65.52
C PRO A 407 6.98 12.23 65.43
N ALA A 408 7.33 12.68 64.22
CA ALA A 408 8.13 13.88 64.03
C ALA A 408 7.71 14.66 62.77
N LYS A 409 7.23 15.88 63.03
CA LYS A 409 7.18 17.03 62.13
C LYS A 409 8.55 17.23 61.46
N VAL A 410 8.59 17.40 60.14
CA VAL A 410 9.39 18.46 59.52
C VAL A 410 8.56 19.10 58.41
N ARG A 411 8.28 20.36 58.66
CA ARG A 411 7.69 21.37 57.78
C ARG A 411 8.82 21.84 56.86
N ALA A 412 8.66 21.67 55.55
CA ALA A 412 9.47 22.36 54.56
C ALA A 412 8.51 23.12 53.65
N GLU A 413 8.34 24.39 54.00
CA GLU A 413 7.83 25.43 53.12
C GLU A 413 8.81 25.54 51.93
N GLN A 414 8.33 25.30 50.71
CA GLN A 414 8.97 25.82 49.51
C GLN A 414 7.91 26.60 48.74
N ASP A 415 7.87 27.89 49.09
CA ASP A 415 7.46 28.96 48.20
C ASP A 415 8.32 28.90 46.93
N VAL A 416 7.68 28.65 45.79
CA VAL A 416 8.22 29.04 44.49
C VAL A 416 7.17 29.90 43.81
N SER A 417 7.36 31.20 43.98
CA SER A 417 6.75 32.29 43.23
C SER A 417 6.75 31.96 41.73
N ARG A 418 5.55 31.84 41.15
CA ARG A 418 5.32 31.80 39.71
C ARG A 418 5.28 33.25 39.21
N PRO A 419 6.22 33.72 38.36
CA PRO A 419 6.04 35.00 37.69
C PRO A 419 4.99 34.84 36.57
N LEU A 420 3.97 35.68 36.62
CA LEU A 420 3.04 35.94 35.54
C LEU A 420 3.82 36.61 34.39
N GLY A 421 4.26 35.81 33.43
CA GLY A 421 4.76 36.30 32.15
C GLY A 421 3.59 36.77 31.28
N ALA A 422 3.22 38.03 31.41
CA ALA A 422 2.36 38.72 30.46
C ALA A 422 3.12 38.88 29.14
N SER A 423 2.82 38.03 28.15
CA SER A 423 3.23 38.27 26.77
C SER A 423 2.37 39.39 26.18
N HIS A 424 2.92 40.59 26.29
CA HIS A 424 2.55 41.81 25.60
C HIS A 424 2.60 41.57 24.08
N ILE A 425 1.43 41.40 23.45
CA ILE A 425 1.29 41.39 21.99
C ILE A 425 1.41 42.85 21.55
N GLN A 426 2.55 43.23 20.99
CA GLN A 426 2.68 44.46 20.23
C GLN A 426 1.92 44.28 18.90
N PRO A 427 0.98 45.18 18.55
CA PRO A 427 0.53 45.29 17.18
C PRO A 427 1.63 45.92 16.32
N ASP A 428 2.00 45.26 15.23
CA ASP A 428 2.87 45.82 14.19
C ASP A 428 2.24 47.11 13.63
N PRO A 429 2.98 48.22 13.58
CA PRO A 429 2.58 49.43 12.89
C PRO A 429 3.03 49.38 11.42
N TYR A 430 2.13 49.81 10.52
CA TYR A 430 2.41 50.41 9.21
C TYR A 430 3.31 49.66 8.20
N GLU A 431 2.67 49.14 7.15
CA GLU A 431 3.17 49.35 5.77
C GLU A 431 2.05 50.01 4.96
N GLU A 432 2.06 51.34 5.01
CA GLU A 432 1.53 52.22 3.97
C GLU A 432 2.57 52.29 2.82
N GLU A 433 2.03 52.44 1.60
CA GLU A 433 2.69 52.93 0.38
C GLU A 433 3.62 51.97 -0.39
N GLU A 434 3.23 51.61 -1.63
CA GLU A 434 3.64 52.38 -2.81
C GLU A 434 2.76 52.03 -4.03
N GLU A 435 2.78 52.96 -4.99
CA GLU A 435 1.88 53.28 -6.13
C GLU A 435 1.47 52.16 -7.11
#